data_AF-A0AAJ0P9G5-F1
#
_entry.id   AF-A0AAJ0P9G5-F1
#
_cell.length_a   1.000
_cell.length_b   1.000
_cell.length_c   1.000
_cell.angle_alpha   90.00
_cell.angle_beta   90.00
_cell.angle_gamma   90.00
#
_symmetry.space_group_name_H-M   'P 1'
#
loop_
_entity.id
_entity.type
_entity.pdbx_description
1 polymer ?
#
loop_
_entity_poly.entity_id
_entity_poly.type
_entity_poly.pdbx_seq_one_letter_code
_entity_poly.pdbx_strand_id
1 'polypeptide(L)'
;MVEPQYDRTTDAAEQRQAGDFYCGERKLGQWFYCERPKAKPSVPQAPAQPQQSSAAQLKAITKQLDELKARAILEPSEANVIAYVRYQREQLDRASTFSDTWQRALWQNPDIDYTLQRPVSTVGKRAWTDNRAATRDQVLSRLGQRYGMFYFFAQSCAACEVFSPILRSVADSHRITVMAVSTDGGPSRQFPNYVVDSGQRQRMGVPLATPALVLFDTVTRKTVPVGFGVMSADEVMERIFMLTNSKPGGDF
;
A
#
# COMPACT_ATOMS: atom_id res chain seq x y z
N MET A 1 -11.62 30.16 -77.54
CA MET A 1 -10.98 29.30 -76.52
C MET A 1 -10.30 30.26 -75.54
N VAL A 2 -10.89 30.85 -74.48
CA VAL A 2 -11.86 30.44 -73.44
C VAL A 2 -11.45 29.07 -72.89
N GLU A 3 -10.96 28.85 -71.67
CA GLU A 3 -10.71 29.56 -70.40
C GLU A 3 -9.93 28.52 -69.52
N PRO A 4 -9.73 28.64 -68.20
CA PRO A 4 -9.23 29.74 -67.37
C PRO A 4 -8.19 29.27 -66.31
N GLN A 5 -7.61 30.24 -65.60
CA GLN A 5 -6.92 30.06 -64.31
C GLN A 5 -7.93 29.80 -63.18
N TYR A 6 -7.60 28.89 -62.27
CA TYR A 6 -8.37 28.59 -61.06
C TYR A 6 -8.18 29.68 -59.99
N ASP A 7 -9.27 30.33 -59.59
CA ASP A 7 -9.33 31.29 -58.48
C ASP A 7 -9.71 30.58 -57.15
N ARG A 8 -9.02 30.90 -56.06
CA ARG A 8 -9.11 30.25 -54.72
C ARG A 8 -10.10 30.93 -53.77
N THR A 9 -10.99 31.78 -54.30
CA THR A 9 -11.83 32.68 -53.50
C THR A 9 -13.20 32.10 -53.11
N THR A 10 -13.61 30.96 -53.69
CA THR A 10 -14.94 30.36 -53.48
C THR A 10 -15.07 29.44 -52.26
N ASP A 11 -13.98 28.85 -51.75
CA ASP A 11 -14.03 27.87 -50.64
C ASP A 11 -14.38 28.47 -49.26
N ALA A 12 -14.11 29.77 -49.06
CA ALA A 12 -14.30 30.41 -47.75
C ALA A 12 -15.76 30.83 -47.48
N ALA A 13 -16.59 30.94 -48.51
CA ALA A 13 -18.00 31.34 -48.38
C ALA A 13 -18.90 30.13 -48.06
N GLU A 14 -18.64 28.97 -48.68
CA GLU A 14 -19.39 27.73 -48.40
C GLU A 14 -19.16 27.22 -46.96
N GLN A 15 -17.95 27.38 -46.40
CA GLN A 15 -17.66 26.99 -45.02
C GLN A 15 -18.38 27.85 -43.97
N ARG A 16 -18.70 29.11 -44.28
CA ARG A 16 -19.46 29.99 -43.37
C ARG A 16 -20.94 29.62 -43.30
N GLN A 17 -21.55 29.23 -44.42
CA GLN A 17 -22.95 28.81 -44.45
C GLN A 17 -23.18 27.43 -43.81
N ALA A 18 -22.22 26.51 -43.90
CA ALA A 18 -22.29 25.21 -43.24
C ALA A 18 -22.25 25.31 -41.70
N GLY A 19 -21.55 26.31 -41.15
CA GLY A 19 -21.48 26.57 -39.70
C GLY A 19 -22.81 27.04 -39.10
N ASP A 20 -23.56 27.88 -39.83
CA ASP A 20 -24.86 28.38 -39.39
C ASP A 20 -25.94 27.28 -39.37
N PHE A 21 -25.96 26.40 -40.38
CA PHE A 21 -26.89 25.27 -40.42
C PHE A 21 -26.62 24.25 -39.30
N TYR A 22 -25.35 24.02 -38.97
CA TYR A 22 -24.95 23.02 -37.97
C TYR A 22 -25.32 23.44 -36.53
N CYS A 23 -25.30 24.74 -36.22
CA CYS A 23 -25.52 25.25 -34.87
C CYS A 23 -26.93 25.83 -34.63
N GLY A 24 -27.63 26.31 -35.67
CA GLY A 24 -28.94 26.96 -35.54
C GLY A 24 -30.12 26.02 -35.30
N GLU A 25 -30.14 24.84 -35.93
CA GLU A 25 -31.32 23.94 -35.88
C GLU A 25 -31.27 22.90 -34.75
N ARG A 26 -30.08 22.46 -34.33
CA ARG A 26 -29.94 21.22 -33.55
C ARG A 26 -29.90 21.37 -32.02
N LYS A 27 -29.91 22.59 -31.48
CA LYS A 27 -29.92 22.88 -30.03
C LYS A 27 -29.00 21.98 -29.19
N LEU A 28 -27.78 21.73 -29.67
CA LEU A 28 -26.82 20.88 -28.97
C LEU A 28 -26.13 21.70 -27.85
N GLY A 29 -26.10 21.12 -26.65
CA GLY A 29 -25.61 21.77 -25.43
C GLY A 29 -24.11 22.10 -25.46
N GLN A 30 -23.68 22.85 -24.43
CA GLN A 30 -22.40 23.56 -24.22
C GLN A 30 -21.06 22.86 -24.55
N TRP A 31 -21.05 21.62 -25.03
CA TRP A 31 -19.84 20.84 -25.33
C TRP A 31 -19.42 20.88 -26.80
N PHE A 32 -20.24 21.45 -27.69
CA PHE A 32 -19.91 21.64 -29.11
C PHE A 32 -19.72 23.13 -29.38
N TYR A 33 -18.48 23.54 -29.64
CA TYR A 33 -18.09 24.94 -29.79
C TYR A 33 -18.68 25.56 -31.06
N CYS A 34 -19.76 26.31 -30.91
CA CYS A 34 -20.22 27.30 -31.90
C CYS A 34 -19.92 28.69 -31.33
N GLU A 35 -18.79 29.25 -31.78
CA GLU A 35 -18.21 30.56 -31.48
C GLU A 35 -17.75 30.84 -30.02
N ARG A 36 -16.44 31.12 -29.88
CA ARG A 36 -15.87 31.66 -28.65
C ARG A 36 -16.37 33.10 -28.45
N PRO A 37 -17.04 33.44 -27.35
CA PRO A 37 -17.43 34.82 -27.06
C PRO A 37 -16.16 35.68 -26.99
N LYS A 38 -16.14 36.77 -27.77
CA LYS A 38 -15.02 37.72 -27.79
C LYS A 38 -14.84 38.31 -26.38
N ALA A 39 -13.63 38.19 -25.85
CA ALA A 39 -13.27 38.69 -24.53
C ALA A 39 -13.51 40.22 -24.47
N LYS A 40 -14.26 40.67 -23.46
CA LYS A 40 -14.39 42.10 -23.14
C LYS A 40 -13.01 42.66 -22.75
N PRO A 41 -12.69 43.93 -23.05
CA PRO A 41 -11.44 44.55 -22.63
C PRO A 41 -11.29 44.44 -21.11
N SER A 42 -10.14 43.94 -20.65
CA SER A 42 -9.82 43.83 -19.23
C SER A 42 -9.69 45.22 -18.62
N VAL A 43 -10.58 45.53 -17.67
CA VAL A 43 -10.38 46.67 -16.76
C VAL A 43 -9.10 46.39 -15.96
N PRO A 44 -8.18 47.37 -15.79
CA PRO A 44 -6.98 47.19 -14.98
C PRO A 44 -7.36 46.71 -13.57
N GLN A 45 -6.86 45.54 -13.19
CA GLN A 45 -7.01 45.02 -11.83
C GLN A 45 -6.32 46.00 -10.87
N ALA A 46 -7.07 46.50 -9.90
CA ALA A 46 -6.51 47.21 -8.76
C ALA A 46 -5.46 46.32 -8.08
N PRO A 47 -4.36 46.88 -7.55
CA PRO A 47 -3.29 46.10 -6.96
C PRO A 47 -3.84 45.19 -5.86
N ALA A 48 -3.63 43.88 -6.01
CA ALA A 48 -4.00 42.88 -5.02
C ALA A 48 -3.31 43.23 -3.70
N GLN A 49 -4.09 43.46 -2.65
CA GLN A 49 -3.54 43.56 -1.30
C GLN A 49 -2.80 42.25 -0.97
N PRO A 50 -1.72 42.27 -0.16
CA PRO A 50 -0.98 41.06 0.16
C PRO A 50 -1.89 40.06 0.86
N GLN A 51 -2.40 39.06 0.12
CA GLN A 51 -3.17 37.98 0.70
C GLN A 51 -2.24 37.21 1.65
N GLN A 52 -2.61 37.14 2.93
CA GLN A 52 -1.90 36.30 3.89
C GLN A 52 -1.84 34.86 3.38
N SER A 53 -0.72 34.18 3.57
CA SER A 53 -0.58 32.77 3.17
C SER A 53 -1.60 31.89 3.89
N SER A 54 -2.03 30.79 3.26
CA SER A 54 -2.97 29.85 3.88
C SER A 54 -2.46 29.31 5.22
N ALA A 55 -1.14 29.12 5.34
CA ALA A 55 -0.51 28.73 6.60
C ALA A 55 -0.64 29.81 7.69
N ALA A 56 -0.49 31.09 7.33
CA ALA A 56 -0.67 32.19 8.28
C ALA A 56 -2.14 32.31 8.74
N GLN A 57 -3.09 32.09 7.83
CA GLN A 57 -4.52 32.08 8.16
C GLN A 57 -4.88 30.94 9.13
N LEU A 58 -4.42 29.71 8.85
CA LEU A 58 -4.62 28.57 9.75
C LEU A 58 -3.99 28.81 11.13
N LYS A 59 -2.79 29.41 11.18
CA LYS A 59 -2.14 29.74 12.44
C LYS A 59 -2.95 30.74 13.28
N ALA A 60 -3.56 31.73 12.63
CA ALA A 60 -4.43 32.71 13.32
C ALA A 60 -5.67 32.04 13.91
N ILE A 61 -6.29 31.13 13.16
CA ILE A 61 -7.43 30.32 13.60
C ILE A 61 -7.07 29.46 14.81
N THR A 62 -5.95 28.73 14.74
CA THR A 62 -5.47 27.90 15.86
C THR A 62 -5.23 28.76 17.10
N LYS A 63 -4.56 29.90 16.94
CA LYS A 63 -4.33 30.83 18.05
C LYS A 63 -5.64 31.28 18.70
N GLN A 64 -6.66 31.62 17.91
CA GLN A 64 -7.95 32.03 18.45
C GLN A 64 -8.65 30.90 19.23
N LEU A 65 -8.58 29.66 18.74
CA LEU A 65 -9.10 28.49 19.45
C LEU A 65 -8.39 28.32 20.81
N ASP A 66 -7.06 28.44 20.82
CA ASP A 66 -6.24 28.32 22.03
C ASP A 66 -6.58 29.40 23.07
N GLU A 67 -6.79 30.64 22.63
CA GLU A 67 -7.20 31.75 23.51
C GLU A 67 -8.60 31.52 24.11
N LEU A 68 -9.56 31.07 23.30
CA LEU A 68 -10.90 30.74 23.79
C LEU A 68 -10.87 29.58 24.79
N LYS A 69 -10.03 28.57 24.53
CA LYS A 69 -9.80 27.45 25.46
C LYS A 69 -9.17 27.93 26.77
N ALA A 70 -8.13 28.75 26.68
CA ALA A 70 -7.45 29.29 27.86
C ALA A 70 -8.41 30.11 28.73
N ARG A 71 -9.22 30.99 28.12
CA ARG A 71 -10.24 31.76 28.83
C ARG A 71 -11.28 30.88 29.49
N ALA A 72 -11.77 29.83 28.82
CA ALA A 72 -12.73 28.91 29.41
C ALA A 72 -12.15 28.13 30.62
N ILE A 73 -10.84 27.85 30.64
CA ILE A 73 -10.16 27.17 31.75
C ILE A 73 -9.89 28.13 32.91
N LEU A 74 -9.37 29.33 32.63
CA LEU A 74 -8.99 30.32 33.66
C LEU A 74 -10.22 31.01 34.27
N GLU A 75 -11.28 31.21 33.48
CA GLU A 75 -12.52 31.88 33.87
C GLU A 75 -13.72 30.98 33.53
N PRO A 76 -14.02 29.95 34.34
CA PRO A 76 -15.06 28.98 34.05
C PRO A 76 -16.46 29.62 34.15
N SER A 77 -17.04 29.95 33.00
CA SER A 77 -18.42 30.43 32.84
C SER A 77 -19.10 29.73 31.67
N GLU A 78 -20.43 29.60 31.72
CA GLU A 78 -21.21 29.00 30.63
C GLU A 78 -20.95 29.71 29.29
N ALA A 79 -20.88 31.04 29.29
CA ALA A 79 -20.59 31.84 28.10
C ALA A 79 -19.21 31.53 27.50
N ASN A 80 -18.16 31.42 28.32
CA ASN A 80 -16.80 31.12 27.85
C ASN A 80 -16.70 29.70 27.28
N VAL A 81 -17.36 28.73 27.92
CA VAL A 81 -17.42 27.34 27.44
C VAL A 81 -18.17 27.28 26.10
N ILE A 82 -19.33 27.95 25.98
CA ILE A 82 -20.10 28.00 24.72
C ILE A 82 -19.27 28.66 23.60
N ALA A 83 -18.56 29.76 23.89
CA ALA A 83 -17.72 30.44 22.90
C ALA A 83 -16.62 29.52 22.36
N TYR A 84 -15.94 28.79 23.24
CA TYR A 84 -14.95 27.78 22.86
C TYR A 84 -15.57 26.65 22.02
N VAL A 85 -16.67 26.04 22.49
CA VAL A 85 -17.29 24.90 21.81
C VAL A 85 -17.83 25.28 20.43
N ARG A 86 -18.43 26.47 20.28
CA ARG A 86 -18.89 26.97 18.97
C ARG A 86 -17.71 27.11 18.01
N TYR A 87 -16.62 27.75 18.45
CA TYR A 87 -15.45 27.93 17.60
C TYR A 87 -14.75 26.60 17.27
N GLN A 88 -14.70 25.66 18.22
CA GLN A 88 -14.20 24.31 18.00
C GLN A 88 -15.03 23.59 16.93
N ARG A 89 -16.36 23.75 16.95
CA ARG A 89 -17.24 23.13 15.95
C ARG A 89 -16.98 23.66 14.54
N GLU A 90 -16.74 24.95 14.38
CA GLU A 90 -16.34 25.51 13.08
C GLU A 90 -15.04 24.88 12.54
N GLN A 91 -14.09 24.54 13.42
CA GLN A 91 -12.86 23.84 13.01
C GLN A 91 -13.11 22.39 12.63
N LEU A 92 -14.01 21.71 13.35
CA LEU A 92 -14.44 20.35 12.99
C LEU A 92 -15.16 20.34 11.63
N ASP A 93 -15.98 21.36 11.34
CA ASP A 93 -16.65 21.49 10.04
C ASP A 93 -15.62 21.69 8.91
N ARG A 94 -14.61 22.56 9.10
CA ARG A 94 -13.51 22.75 8.14
C ARG A 94 -12.74 21.45 7.89
N ALA A 95 -12.40 20.71 8.95
CA ALA A 95 -11.72 19.42 8.83
C ALA A 95 -12.57 18.36 8.10
N SER A 96 -13.89 18.40 8.33
CA SER A 96 -14.84 17.50 7.65
C SER A 96 -14.91 17.79 6.15
N THR A 97 -15.03 19.07 5.75
CA THR A 97 -15.00 19.48 4.35
C THR A 97 -13.67 19.14 3.67
N PHE A 98 -12.55 19.34 4.37
CA PHE A 98 -11.24 18.95 3.87
C PHE A 98 -11.15 17.44 3.63
N SER A 99 -11.62 16.62 4.56
CA SER A 99 -11.59 15.16 4.45
C SER A 99 -12.42 14.67 3.26
N ASP A 100 -13.62 15.23 3.06
CA ASP A 100 -14.48 14.92 1.91
C ASP A 100 -13.81 15.33 0.58
N THR A 101 -13.24 16.53 0.53
CA THR A 101 -12.54 17.04 -0.66
C THR A 101 -11.31 16.18 -0.99
N TRP A 102 -10.54 15.82 0.03
CA TRP A 102 -9.37 14.93 -0.09
C TRP A 102 -9.75 13.58 -0.67
N GLN A 103 -10.79 12.93 -0.11
CA GLN A 103 -11.23 11.61 -0.58
C GLN A 103 -11.64 11.64 -2.04
N ARG A 104 -12.45 12.63 -2.44
CA ARG A 104 -12.87 12.80 -3.83
C ARG A 104 -11.68 13.09 -4.75
N ALA A 105 -10.72 13.90 -4.30
CA ALA A 105 -9.51 14.18 -5.07
C ALA A 105 -8.71 12.91 -5.33
N LEU A 106 -8.49 12.05 -4.31
CA LEU A 106 -7.80 10.77 -4.51
C LEU A 106 -8.57 9.85 -5.48
N TRP A 107 -9.90 9.74 -5.35
CA TRP A 107 -10.69 8.88 -6.24
C TRP A 107 -10.66 9.29 -7.71
N GLN A 108 -10.45 10.58 -8.00
CA GLN A 108 -10.35 11.09 -9.36
C GLN A 108 -8.92 11.08 -9.90
N ASN A 109 -7.91 10.82 -9.06
CA ASN A 109 -6.50 10.84 -9.42
C ASN A 109 -5.82 9.52 -8.99
N PRO A 110 -5.93 8.45 -9.79
CA PRO A 110 -5.45 7.12 -9.41
C PRO A 110 -3.93 7.02 -9.24
N ASP A 111 -3.16 7.93 -9.83
CA ASP A 111 -1.70 7.99 -9.70
C ASP A 111 -1.23 8.31 -8.28
N ILE A 112 -2.07 8.98 -7.48
CA ILE A 112 -1.79 9.33 -6.08
C ILE A 112 -2.60 8.50 -5.07
N ASP A 113 -3.47 7.60 -5.55
CA ASP A 113 -4.29 6.75 -4.68
C ASP A 113 -3.52 5.50 -4.22
N TYR A 114 -2.97 5.56 -3.01
CA TYR A 114 -2.26 4.45 -2.39
C TYR A 114 -3.14 3.21 -2.16
N THR A 115 -4.47 3.34 -2.18
CA THR A 115 -5.37 2.21 -1.97
C THR A 115 -5.32 1.18 -3.10
N LEU A 116 -4.82 1.57 -4.27
CA LEU A 116 -4.51 0.65 -5.38
C LEU A 116 -3.35 -0.30 -5.04
N GLN A 117 -2.40 0.14 -4.21
CA GLN A 117 -1.28 -0.67 -3.75
C GLN A 117 -1.61 -1.39 -2.43
N ARG A 118 -2.40 -0.74 -1.57
CA ARG A 118 -2.80 -1.23 -0.24
C ARG A 118 -4.29 -0.99 0.01
N PRO A 119 -5.14 -1.96 -0.36
CA PRO A 119 -6.59 -1.80 -0.23
C PRO A 119 -7.04 -1.53 1.20
N VAL A 120 -7.98 -0.59 1.36
CA VAL A 120 -8.55 -0.24 2.67
C VAL A 120 -9.92 -0.88 2.92
N SER A 121 -10.67 -1.18 1.85
CA SER A 121 -11.98 -1.82 1.93
C SER A 121 -11.88 -3.27 2.39
N THR A 122 -12.88 -3.77 3.12
CA THR A 122 -12.88 -5.15 3.63
C THR A 122 -12.73 -6.19 2.53
N VAL A 123 -13.46 -6.01 1.41
CA VAL A 123 -13.38 -6.91 0.25
C VAL A 123 -12.01 -6.81 -0.42
N GLY A 124 -11.49 -5.60 -0.62
CA GLY A 124 -10.18 -5.38 -1.21
C GLY A 124 -9.06 -5.99 -0.37
N LYS A 125 -9.10 -5.80 0.95
CA LYS A 125 -8.15 -6.40 1.89
C LYS A 125 -8.17 -7.92 1.82
N ARG A 126 -9.35 -8.53 1.81
CA ARG A 126 -9.48 -9.99 1.72
C ARG A 126 -8.89 -10.52 0.42
N ALA A 127 -9.30 -9.94 -0.71
CA ALA A 127 -8.78 -10.34 -2.02
C ALA A 127 -7.26 -10.15 -2.13
N TRP A 128 -6.72 -9.06 -1.56
CA TRP A 128 -5.29 -8.79 -1.52
C TRP A 128 -4.53 -9.84 -0.69
N THR A 129 -5.02 -10.18 0.50
CA THR A 129 -4.44 -11.23 1.35
C THR A 129 -4.50 -12.59 0.67
N ASP A 130 -5.65 -12.95 0.09
CA ASP A 130 -5.85 -14.25 -0.58
C ASP A 130 -4.91 -14.39 -1.80
N ASN A 131 -4.74 -13.33 -2.59
CA ASN A 131 -3.82 -13.32 -3.73
C ASN A 131 -2.36 -13.44 -3.29
N ARG A 132 -1.97 -12.74 -2.22
CA ARG A 132 -0.62 -12.86 -1.66
C ARG A 132 -0.34 -14.25 -1.11
N ALA A 133 -1.29 -14.84 -0.40
CA ALA A 133 -1.19 -16.22 0.08
C ALA A 133 -1.01 -17.19 -1.11
N ALA A 134 -1.84 -17.09 -2.14
CA ALA A 134 -1.72 -17.92 -3.34
C ALA A 134 -0.38 -17.72 -4.06
N THR A 135 0.11 -16.48 -4.17
CA THR A 135 1.42 -16.17 -4.77
C THR A 135 2.56 -16.81 -3.96
N ARG A 136 2.50 -16.69 -2.64
CA ARG A 136 3.47 -17.29 -1.71
C ARG A 136 3.48 -18.81 -1.83
N ASP A 137 2.31 -19.44 -1.87
CA ASP A 137 2.17 -20.90 -2.00
C ASP A 137 2.77 -21.42 -3.31
N GLN A 138 2.56 -20.70 -4.42
CA GLN A 138 3.16 -21.04 -5.71
C GLN A 138 4.68 -20.92 -5.67
N VAL A 139 5.22 -19.86 -5.07
CA VAL A 139 6.67 -19.66 -4.95
C VAL A 139 7.29 -20.75 -4.07
N LEU A 140 6.72 -21.01 -2.89
CA LEU A 140 7.20 -22.06 -1.98
C LEU A 140 7.22 -23.45 -2.63
N SER A 141 6.18 -23.77 -3.39
CA SER A 141 6.11 -25.05 -4.11
C SER A 141 7.20 -25.21 -5.17
N ARG A 142 7.64 -24.11 -5.79
CA ARG A 142 8.80 -24.12 -6.72
C ARG A 142 10.12 -24.16 -5.96
N LEU A 143 10.21 -23.47 -4.82
CA LEU A 143 11.42 -23.47 -3.98
C LEU A 143 11.77 -24.87 -3.49
N GLY A 144 10.80 -25.75 -3.23
CA GLY A 144 11.05 -27.14 -2.84
C GLY A 144 11.93 -27.95 -3.81
N GLN A 145 12.04 -27.54 -5.08
CA GLN A 145 12.94 -28.19 -6.05
C GLN A 145 14.42 -27.82 -5.86
N ARG A 146 14.69 -26.66 -5.25
CA ARG A 146 16.05 -26.10 -5.09
C ARG A 146 16.48 -26.01 -3.63
N TYR A 147 15.54 -25.87 -2.72
CA TYR A 147 15.79 -25.63 -1.31
C TYR A 147 15.37 -26.83 -0.47
N GLY A 148 16.19 -27.16 0.51
CA GLY A 148 15.83 -28.02 1.63
C GLY A 148 15.84 -27.23 2.94
N MET A 149 15.33 -27.82 4.00
CA MET A 149 15.37 -27.23 5.34
C MET A 149 16.14 -28.12 6.30
N PHE A 150 17.01 -27.53 7.11
CA PHE A 150 17.55 -28.17 8.31
C PHE A 150 16.69 -27.76 9.51
N TYR A 151 16.21 -28.76 10.24
CA TYR A 151 15.44 -28.58 11.45
C TYR A 151 16.23 -29.08 12.65
N PHE A 152 16.78 -28.16 13.44
CA PHE A 152 17.50 -28.50 14.66
C PHE A 152 16.54 -28.56 15.84
N PHE A 153 16.47 -29.71 16.51
CA PHE A 153 15.56 -29.96 17.61
C PHE A 153 16.24 -30.76 18.73
N ALA A 154 15.53 -30.95 19.84
CA ALA A 154 15.92 -31.86 20.91
C ALA A 154 14.65 -32.62 21.36
N GLN A 155 14.75 -33.89 21.74
CA GLN A 155 13.61 -34.62 22.30
C GLN A 155 13.16 -34.00 23.64
N SER A 156 14.11 -33.51 24.43
CA SER A 156 13.86 -32.83 25.70
C SER A 156 13.25 -31.42 25.57
N CYS A 157 13.06 -30.91 24.35
CA CYS A 157 12.60 -29.55 24.08
C CYS A 157 11.08 -29.48 23.87
N ALA A 158 10.35 -28.95 24.86
CA ALA A 158 8.89 -28.78 24.79
C ALA A 158 8.44 -27.90 23.61
N ALA A 159 9.18 -26.83 23.28
CA ALA A 159 8.89 -25.99 22.12
C ALA A 159 9.05 -26.76 20.80
N CYS A 160 9.94 -27.75 20.75
CA CYS A 160 10.19 -28.58 19.58
C CYS A 160 9.02 -29.52 19.32
N GLU A 161 8.38 -30.06 20.37
CA GLU A 161 7.16 -30.87 20.26
C GLU A 161 5.99 -30.06 19.66
N VAL A 162 5.87 -28.78 20.02
CA VAL A 162 4.84 -27.88 19.46
C VAL A 162 5.12 -27.52 18.00
N PHE A 163 6.38 -27.21 17.69
CA PHE A 163 6.76 -26.72 16.35
C PHE A 163 6.87 -27.83 15.30
N SER A 164 7.30 -29.03 15.70
CA SER A 164 7.49 -30.18 14.81
C SER A 164 6.29 -30.45 13.87
N PRO A 165 5.03 -30.55 14.35
CA PRO A 165 3.89 -30.81 13.47
C PRO A 165 3.57 -29.65 12.53
N ILE A 166 3.83 -28.41 12.97
CA ILE A 166 3.65 -27.21 12.13
C ILE A 166 4.63 -27.25 10.96
N LEU A 167 5.91 -27.49 11.25
CA LEU A 167 6.95 -27.59 10.23
C LEU A 167 6.67 -28.75 9.27
N ARG A 168 6.22 -29.89 9.79
CA ARG A 168 5.85 -31.05 8.97
C ARG A 168 4.73 -30.70 7.99
N SER A 169 3.69 -30.02 8.45
CA SER A 169 2.58 -29.57 7.60
C SER A 169 3.04 -28.66 6.47
N VAL A 170 3.91 -27.69 6.75
CA VAL A 170 4.49 -26.78 5.74
C VAL A 170 5.35 -27.56 4.73
N ALA A 171 6.21 -28.45 5.22
CA ALA A 171 7.09 -29.26 4.40
C ALA A 171 6.31 -30.14 3.43
N ASP A 172 5.28 -30.84 3.92
CA ASP A 172 4.45 -31.73 3.09
C ASP A 172 3.62 -30.93 2.07
N SER A 173 3.02 -29.81 2.48
CA SER A 173 2.17 -28.97 1.62
C SER A 173 2.93 -28.39 0.42
N HIS A 174 4.20 -28.03 0.60
CA HIS A 174 5.04 -27.43 -0.44
C HIS A 174 6.12 -28.36 -0.98
N ARG A 175 6.10 -29.65 -0.59
CA ARG A 175 7.08 -30.66 -1.00
C ARG A 175 8.54 -30.24 -0.73
N ILE A 176 8.78 -29.55 0.38
CA ILE A 176 10.12 -29.13 0.79
C ILE A 176 10.73 -30.22 1.67
N THR A 177 11.91 -30.71 1.30
CA THR A 177 12.59 -31.75 2.08
C THR A 177 13.14 -31.18 3.37
N VAL A 178 12.89 -31.87 4.50
CA VAL A 178 13.42 -31.51 5.81
C VAL A 178 14.43 -32.55 6.28
N MET A 179 15.64 -32.09 6.58
CA MET A 179 16.65 -32.86 7.32
C MET A 179 16.55 -32.48 8.79
N ALA A 180 15.96 -33.36 9.60
CA ALA A 180 15.88 -33.17 11.04
C ALA A 180 17.22 -33.54 11.71
N VAL A 181 17.72 -32.67 12.57
CA VAL A 181 18.98 -32.80 13.29
C VAL A 181 18.70 -32.74 14.79
N SER A 182 18.87 -33.86 15.47
CA SER A 182 18.69 -33.95 16.92
C SER A 182 19.96 -33.50 17.64
N THR A 183 19.81 -32.55 18.56
CA THR A 183 20.90 -31.97 19.35
C THR A 183 21.18 -32.75 20.63
N ASP A 184 20.21 -33.53 21.13
CA ASP A 184 20.34 -34.41 22.29
C ASP A 184 20.36 -35.91 21.91
N GLY A 185 20.30 -36.21 20.61
CA GLY A 185 20.29 -37.57 20.07
C GLY A 185 18.95 -38.28 20.19
N GLY A 186 17.92 -37.66 20.78
CA GLY A 186 16.59 -38.24 20.91
C GLY A 186 15.73 -38.06 19.64
N PRO A 187 14.72 -38.92 19.43
CA PRO A 187 13.83 -38.85 18.27
C PRO A 187 12.77 -37.74 18.37
N SER A 188 12.27 -37.29 17.21
CA SER A 188 11.04 -36.48 17.10
C SER A 188 9.90 -37.36 16.57
N ARG A 189 8.69 -37.20 17.12
CA ARG A 189 7.49 -37.92 16.65
C ARG A 189 7.15 -37.62 15.18
N GLN A 190 7.37 -36.37 14.75
CA GLN A 190 7.02 -35.92 13.40
C GLN A 190 8.16 -36.12 12.39
N PHE A 191 9.39 -36.23 12.89
CA PHE A 191 10.59 -36.46 12.11
C PHE A 191 11.35 -37.69 12.64
N PRO A 192 10.82 -38.92 12.40
CA PRO A 192 11.46 -40.16 12.86
C PRO A 192 12.78 -40.44 12.15
N ASN A 193 12.97 -39.92 10.93
CA ASN A 193 14.22 -39.96 10.18
C ASN A 193 15.05 -38.72 10.52
N TYR A 194 15.88 -38.81 11.55
CA TYR A 194 16.76 -37.73 11.99
C TYR A 194 18.21 -38.19 12.03
N VAL A 195 19.12 -37.21 12.05
CA VAL A 195 20.55 -37.41 12.30
C VAL A 195 20.93 -36.73 13.61
N VAL A 196 21.94 -37.24 14.31
CA VAL A 196 22.48 -36.59 15.50
C VAL A 196 23.43 -35.47 15.08
N ASP A 197 23.37 -34.32 15.75
CA ASP A 197 24.28 -33.21 15.52
C ASP A 197 25.72 -33.64 15.86
N SER A 198 26.56 -33.66 14.83
CA SER A 198 28.00 -33.91 14.89
C SER A 198 28.80 -32.69 14.42
N GLY A 199 28.21 -31.49 14.52
CA GLY A 199 28.81 -30.22 14.13
C GLY A 199 28.19 -29.60 12.87
N GLN A 200 27.03 -30.08 12.42
CA GLN A 200 26.25 -29.42 11.36
C GLN A 200 25.84 -28.03 11.82
N ARG A 201 25.32 -27.91 13.04
CA ARG A 201 24.86 -26.64 13.63
C ARG A 201 25.95 -25.57 13.65
N GLN A 202 27.13 -25.94 14.15
CA GLN A 202 28.28 -25.03 14.23
C GLN A 202 28.74 -24.59 12.84
N ARG A 203 28.83 -25.51 11.87
CA ARG A 203 29.22 -25.20 10.49
C ARG A 203 28.25 -24.26 9.78
N MET A 204 26.97 -24.28 10.17
CA MET A 204 25.94 -23.40 9.62
C MET A 204 25.79 -22.08 10.40
N GLY A 205 26.60 -21.85 11.43
CA GLY A 205 26.51 -20.64 12.27
C GLY A 205 25.19 -20.52 13.05
N VAL A 206 24.56 -21.65 13.37
CA VAL A 206 23.24 -21.70 14.02
C VAL A 206 23.43 -21.64 15.54
N PRO A 207 22.79 -20.69 16.25
CA PRO A 207 22.82 -20.61 17.71
C PRO A 207 22.33 -21.88 18.41
N LEU A 208 22.67 -22.02 19.69
CA LEU A 208 22.25 -23.17 20.51
C LEU A 208 20.73 -23.24 20.77
N ALA A 209 19.97 -22.18 20.46
CA ALA A 209 18.52 -22.18 20.62
C ALA A 209 17.85 -23.28 19.78
N THR A 210 16.93 -24.04 20.38
CA THR A 210 16.09 -25.05 19.71
C THR A 210 14.61 -24.78 20.05
N PRO A 211 13.67 -24.93 19.11
CA PRO A 211 13.87 -25.34 17.71
C PRO A 211 14.57 -24.26 16.87
N ALA A 212 15.36 -24.67 15.87
CA ALA A 212 15.90 -23.75 14.87
C ALA A 212 15.63 -24.28 13.46
N LEU A 213 15.19 -23.39 12.58
CA LEU A 213 14.91 -23.69 11.18
C LEU A 213 15.87 -22.92 10.29
N VAL A 214 16.53 -23.65 9.39
CA VAL A 214 17.49 -23.10 8.44
C VAL A 214 17.13 -23.57 7.05
N LEU A 215 17.05 -22.64 6.11
CA LEU A 215 16.88 -22.93 4.70
C LEU A 215 18.25 -23.18 4.07
N PHE A 216 18.37 -24.22 3.24
CA PHE A 216 19.59 -24.57 2.53
C PHE A 216 19.35 -24.56 1.03
N ASP A 217 20.08 -23.72 0.32
CA ASP A 217 20.07 -23.68 -1.14
C ASP A 217 20.99 -24.77 -1.69
N THR A 218 20.41 -25.80 -2.35
CA THR A 218 21.20 -26.91 -2.90
C THR A 218 22.14 -26.49 -4.05
N VAL A 219 21.86 -25.37 -4.72
CA VAL A 219 22.65 -24.87 -5.83
C VAL A 219 23.84 -24.06 -5.33
N THR A 220 23.59 -23.04 -4.49
CA THR A 220 24.66 -22.16 -3.98
C THR A 220 25.34 -22.71 -2.73
N ARG A 221 24.79 -23.76 -2.12
CA ARG A 221 25.21 -24.34 -0.83
C ARG A 221 25.20 -23.34 0.32
N LYS A 222 24.41 -22.27 0.20
CA LYS A 222 24.26 -21.26 1.25
C LYS A 222 23.16 -21.66 2.22
N THR A 223 23.40 -21.35 3.49
CA THR A 223 22.43 -21.50 4.58
C THR A 223 21.84 -20.15 4.93
N VAL A 224 20.52 -20.09 5.10
CA VAL A 224 19.79 -18.89 5.49
C VAL A 224 18.94 -19.24 6.72
N PRO A 225 19.26 -18.68 7.91
CA PRO A 225 18.44 -18.88 9.09
C PRO A 225 17.02 -18.32 8.86
N VAL A 226 16.01 -19.17 8.96
CA VAL A 226 14.60 -18.77 8.83
C VAL A 226 14.08 -18.25 10.16
N GLY A 227 14.43 -18.95 11.25
CA GLY A 227 14.01 -18.52 12.58
C GLY A 227 14.39 -19.50 13.68
N PHE A 228 14.13 -19.05 14.90
CA PHE A 228 14.41 -19.75 16.16
C PHE A 228 13.16 -19.68 17.04
N GLY A 229 12.85 -20.77 17.74
CA GLY A 229 11.64 -20.89 18.53
C GLY A 229 10.42 -21.35 17.72
N VAL A 230 9.27 -21.39 18.37
CA VAL A 230 8.00 -21.79 17.75
C VAL A 230 7.55 -20.70 16.79
N MET A 231 7.18 -21.10 15.58
CA MET A 231 6.58 -20.23 14.55
C MET A 231 5.32 -20.90 14.01
N SER A 232 4.32 -20.10 13.66
CA SER A 232 3.16 -20.56 12.91
C SER A 232 3.54 -20.96 11.47
N ALA A 233 2.67 -21.71 10.80
CA ALA A 233 2.88 -22.07 9.40
C ALA A 233 3.04 -20.83 8.51
N ASP A 234 2.19 -19.81 8.73
CA ASP A 234 2.25 -18.54 8.02
C ASP A 234 3.58 -17.81 8.23
N GLU A 235 4.11 -17.77 9.46
CA GLU A 235 5.41 -17.16 9.72
C GLU A 235 6.56 -17.90 9.03
N VAL A 236 6.55 -19.24 9.02
CA VAL A 236 7.58 -20.03 8.33
C VAL A 236 7.53 -19.72 6.82
N MET A 237 6.34 -19.79 6.23
CA MET A 237 6.12 -19.53 4.81
C MET A 237 6.52 -18.10 4.42
N GLU A 238 6.12 -17.11 5.21
CA GLU A 238 6.43 -15.70 4.97
C GLU A 238 7.93 -15.44 5.03
N ARG A 239 8.62 -15.95 6.06
CA ARG A 239 10.06 -15.75 6.20
C ARG A 239 10.84 -16.41 5.07
N ILE A 240 10.47 -17.63 4.66
CA ILE A 240 11.10 -18.30 3.51
C ILE A 240 10.90 -17.47 2.24
N PHE A 241 9.68 -16.99 1.99
CA PHE A 241 9.39 -16.14 0.83
C PHE A 241 10.22 -14.85 0.83
N MET A 242 10.23 -14.13 1.94
CA MET A 242 10.96 -12.86 2.05
C MET A 242 12.48 -13.05 1.92
N LEU A 243 13.04 -14.10 2.52
CA LEU A 243 14.48 -14.36 2.49
C LEU A 243 14.99 -14.88 1.14
N THR A 244 14.10 -15.34 0.24
CA THR A 244 14.49 -15.90 -1.06
C THR A 244 14.09 -15.02 -2.24
N ASN A 245 12.97 -14.30 -2.13
CA ASN A 245 12.30 -13.67 -3.28
C ASN A 245 12.11 -12.16 -3.12
N SER A 246 12.36 -11.58 -1.94
CA SER A 246 12.29 -10.13 -1.73
C SER A 246 13.64 -9.53 -1.33
N LYS A 247 13.85 -8.29 -1.73
CA LYS A 247 14.94 -7.44 -1.22
C LYS A 247 14.37 -6.52 -0.15
N PRO A 248 15.18 -6.06 0.82
CA PRO A 248 14.76 -5.02 1.75
C PRO A 248 14.14 -3.84 1.00
N GLY A 249 12.91 -3.48 1.35
CA GLY A 249 12.14 -2.41 0.72
C GLY A 249 11.48 -2.74 -0.61
N GLY A 250 11.52 -4.01 -1.05
CA GLY A 250 10.81 -4.48 -2.25
C GLY A 250 9.35 -4.86 -2.02
N ASP A 251 8.89 -4.83 -0.76
CA ASP A 251 7.54 -5.23 -0.36
C ASP A 251 6.91 -4.17 0.57
N PHE A 252 6.65 -2.98 0.02
CA PHE A 252 5.89 -1.89 0.68
C PHE A 252 4.45 -1.82 0.22
#